data_AF-A0A0F3LJ99-F1
#
_entry.id   AF-A0A0F3LJ99-F1
#
_cell.length_a   1.000
_cell.length_b   1.000
_cell.length_c   1.000
_cell.angle_alpha   90.00
_cell.angle_beta   90.00
_cell.angle_gamma   90.00
#
_symmetry.space_group_name_H-M   'P 1'
#
loop_
_entity.id
_entity.type
_entity.pdbx_description
1 polymer ?
#
loop_
_entity_poly.entity_id
_entity_poly.type
_entity_poly.pdbx_seq_one_letter_code
_entity_poly.pdbx_strand_id
1 'polypeptide(L)'
;MLSAAAAACGQDAGAPGPVDATQTPAPAAPEPMAPPPEPAKINTNPATSSSASATPTASRKSCYLSVDGKVLLDETCLVYPFGDGGYTMNAWSEGKPKNSHFAVVVLMADGSADATWNADPDDDKAGDRLGTVRLDGDCWINDRARICVR
;
A
#
# COMPACT_ATOMS: atom_id res chain seq x y z
N MET A 1 -11.15 40.92 -37.82
CA MET A 1 -10.61 41.66 -36.65
C MET A 1 -9.37 40.89 -36.19
N LEU A 2 -8.21 41.52 -36.37
CA LEU A 2 -6.87 41.01 -36.11
C LEU A 2 -6.47 41.20 -34.63
N SER A 3 -5.43 40.46 -34.22
CA SER A 3 -4.49 40.70 -33.10
C SER A 3 -4.91 40.22 -31.70
N ALA A 4 -4.04 39.65 -30.87
CA ALA A 4 -2.64 39.23 -30.99
C ALA A 4 -2.27 38.32 -29.79
N ALA A 5 -1.23 37.51 -29.95
CA ALA A 5 -0.55 36.70 -28.92
C ALA A 5 0.56 37.50 -28.21
N ALA A 6 1.01 37.03 -27.02
CA ALA A 6 2.44 36.90 -26.65
C ALA A 6 2.62 36.36 -25.22
N ALA A 7 3.76 35.69 -25.00
CA ALA A 7 4.18 34.96 -23.82
C ALA A 7 5.35 35.63 -23.06
N ALA A 8 5.54 35.16 -21.81
CA ALA A 8 6.78 34.88 -21.07
C ALA A 8 7.59 35.97 -20.29
N CYS A 9 8.25 35.44 -19.23
CA CYS A 9 9.34 35.94 -18.34
C CYS A 9 8.93 36.95 -17.25
N GLY A 10 9.17 36.81 -15.94
CA GLY A 10 10.13 36.06 -15.12
C GLY A 10 11.08 37.05 -14.41
N GLN A 11 11.14 37.09 -13.06
CA GLN A 11 12.35 37.42 -12.27
C GLN A 11 12.16 37.48 -10.73
N ASP A 12 13.13 36.81 -10.09
CA ASP A 12 13.65 36.79 -8.71
C ASP A 12 13.47 38.01 -7.80
N ALA A 13 13.31 37.72 -6.50
CA ALA A 13 13.97 38.47 -5.42
C ALA A 13 14.09 37.66 -4.11
N GLY A 14 15.33 37.44 -3.66
CA GLY A 14 15.72 37.64 -2.25
C GLY A 14 15.83 36.43 -1.33
N ALA A 15 17.06 35.94 -1.14
CA ALA A 15 17.46 35.11 0.00
C ALA A 15 17.67 35.96 1.28
N PRO A 16 17.52 35.34 2.46
CA PRO A 16 18.59 35.38 3.45
C PRO A 16 18.94 34.00 4.05
N GLY A 17 20.18 33.91 4.53
CA GLY A 17 20.91 32.70 4.91
C GLY A 17 20.55 32.01 6.24
N PRO A 18 21.43 31.11 6.71
CA PRO A 18 21.07 29.95 7.53
C PRO A 18 21.11 30.25 9.04
N VAL A 19 20.22 29.61 9.80
CA VAL A 19 20.29 29.57 11.27
C VAL A 19 20.52 28.13 11.75
N ASP A 20 21.80 27.89 12.01
CA ASP A 20 22.39 27.24 13.18
C ASP A 20 21.69 26.03 13.81
N ALA A 21 22.31 24.88 13.61
CA ALA A 21 22.09 23.64 14.34
C ALA A 21 22.91 23.68 15.64
N THR A 22 22.25 23.81 16.80
CA THR A 22 22.93 23.59 18.09
C THR A 22 23.04 22.09 18.35
N GLN A 23 24.22 21.56 18.06
CA GLN A 23 24.67 20.20 18.35
C GLN A 23 25.26 20.18 19.77
N THR A 24 24.62 19.46 20.70
CA THR A 24 25.17 19.19 22.04
C THR A 24 26.30 18.16 21.93
N PRO A 25 27.49 18.40 22.52
CA PRO A 25 28.59 17.44 22.47
C PRO A 25 28.41 16.30 23.49
N ALA A 26 28.72 15.08 23.05
CA ALA A 26 28.87 13.91 23.92
C ALA A 26 30.31 13.82 24.47
N PRO A 27 30.51 13.54 25.78
CA PRO A 27 31.83 13.17 26.32
C PRO A 27 32.04 11.65 26.39
N ALA A 28 33.33 11.30 26.43
CA ALA A 28 33.97 10.02 26.12
C ALA A 28 33.80 8.87 27.14
N ALA A 29 34.06 7.65 26.66
CA ALA A 29 34.39 6.43 27.41
C ALA A 29 35.82 6.54 28.04
N PRO A 30 36.24 5.73 29.06
CA PRO A 30 36.24 4.25 29.05
C PRO A 30 35.93 3.53 30.39
N GLU A 31 35.76 2.20 30.30
CA GLU A 31 35.50 1.22 31.37
C GLU A 31 36.63 1.05 32.41
N PRO A 32 36.34 0.44 33.58
CA PRO A 32 36.98 -0.85 33.88
C PRO A 32 36.07 -1.94 34.50
N MET A 33 36.43 -3.19 34.17
CA MET A 33 35.81 -4.49 34.49
C MET A 33 35.57 -4.84 35.98
N ALA A 34 34.57 -5.70 36.20
CA ALA A 34 34.42 -6.57 37.37
C ALA A 34 33.87 -7.97 36.96
N PRO A 35 34.11 -9.04 37.76
CA PRO A 35 34.29 -10.45 37.33
C PRO A 35 32.99 -11.26 37.08
N PRO A 36 33.09 -12.49 36.48
CA PRO A 36 31.94 -13.26 36.01
C PRO A 36 31.14 -13.93 37.14
N PRO A 37 29.81 -14.06 37.03
CA PRO A 37 29.04 -14.97 37.87
C PRO A 37 29.09 -16.43 37.34
N GLU A 38 29.38 -17.37 38.25
CA GLU A 38 29.22 -18.83 38.04
C GLU A 38 27.73 -19.22 37.86
N PRO A 39 27.42 -20.43 37.34
CA PRO A 39 26.19 -20.71 36.61
C PRO A 39 24.99 -20.95 37.53
N ALA A 40 23.96 -20.11 37.36
CA ALA A 40 22.62 -20.42 37.85
C ALA A 40 22.00 -21.52 36.96
N LYS A 41 21.65 -22.65 37.58
CA LYS A 41 20.85 -23.73 36.97
C LYS A 41 19.49 -23.17 36.55
N ILE A 42 19.26 -23.03 35.25
CA ILE A 42 17.97 -22.61 34.72
C ILE A 42 17.18 -23.88 34.40
N ASN A 43 16.17 -24.15 35.23
CA ASN A 43 15.17 -25.17 34.97
C ASN A 43 14.48 -24.89 33.63
N THR A 44 14.43 -25.93 32.80
CA THR A 44 13.75 -26.00 31.52
C THR A 44 12.26 -25.68 31.66
N ASN A 45 11.82 -24.54 31.12
CA ASN A 45 10.43 -24.35 30.68
C ASN A 45 10.39 -23.25 29.60
N PRO A 46 10.27 -23.57 28.31
CA PRO A 46 10.12 -22.54 27.30
C PRO A 46 8.66 -22.07 27.26
N ALA A 47 8.35 -20.99 27.98
CA ALA A 47 7.20 -20.14 27.68
C ALA A 47 7.67 -19.02 26.75
N THR A 48 7.83 -19.33 25.46
CA THR A 48 8.09 -18.33 24.42
C THR A 48 6.80 -18.13 23.63
N SER A 49 5.98 -17.17 24.06
CA SER A 49 4.96 -16.59 23.16
C SER A 49 5.66 -15.57 22.25
N SER A 50 6.34 -16.07 21.22
CA SER A 50 6.71 -15.23 20.08
C SER A 50 5.46 -15.05 19.22
N SER A 51 4.73 -13.95 19.41
CA SER A 51 3.80 -13.48 18.37
C SER A 51 4.65 -12.94 17.23
N ALA A 52 5.02 -13.82 16.30
CA ALA A 52 5.60 -13.41 15.04
C ALA A 52 4.48 -12.74 14.23
N SER A 53 4.64 -11.45 13.93
CA SER A 53 3.81 -10.77 12.92
C SER A 53 4.01 -11.49 11.60
N ALA A 54 3.01 -12.25 11.15
CA ALA A 54 3.04 -12.87 9.84
C ALA A 54 2.87 -11.78 8.78
N THR A 55 3.81 -11.68 7.83
CA THR A 55 3.64 -10.82 6.66
C THR A 55 2.46 -11.35 5.84
N PRO A 56 1.49 -10.50 5.46
CA PRO A 56 0.40 -10.91 4.60
C PRO A 56 0.96 -11.50 3.30
N THR A 57 0.59 -12.74 3.00
CA THR A 57 1.09 -13.47 1.82
C THR A 57 0.02 -13.48 0.74
N ALA A 58 0.43 -13.38 -0.52
CA ALA A 58 -0.49 -13.48 -1.64
C ALA A 58 -1.19 -14.84 -1.69
N SER A 59 -2.45 -14.88 -2.14
CA SER A 59 -3.23 -16.11 -2.27
C SER A 59 -3.97 -16.18 -3.60
N ARG A 60 -4.17 -17.38 -4.15
CA ARG A 60 -5.00 -17.59 -5.34
C ARG A 60 -6.47 -17.70 -4.94
N LYS A 61 -7.33 -16.92 -5.59
CA LYS A 61 -8.77 -16.81 -5.32
C LYS A 61 -9.57 -16.75 -6.61
N SER A 62 -10.87 -17.02 -6.55
CA SER A 62 -11.77 -16.66 -7.65
C SER A 62 -12.10 -15.18 -7.54
N CYS A 63 -11.85 -14.44 -8.61
CA CYS A 63 -11.99 -12.99 -8.61
C CYS A 63 -12.92 -12.53 -9.71
N TYR A 64 -13.62 -11.44 -9.43
CA TYR A 64 -14.51 -10.79 -10.39
C TYR A 64 -14.34 -9.28 -10.29
N LEU A 65 -14.13 -8.62 -11.43
CA LEU A 65 -14.11 -7.18 -11.56
C LEU A 65 -15.05 -6.77 -12.68
N SER A 66 -16.05 -5.95 -12.34
CA SER A 66 -16.81 -5.19 -13.34
C SER A 66 -16.86 -3.72 -13.02
N VAL A 67 -16.68 -2.90 -14.04
CA VAL A 67 -16.76 -1.43 -13.96
C VAL A 67 -17.68 -0.95 -15.08
N ASP A 68 -18.62 -0.07 -14.73
CA ASP A 68 -19.64 0.49 -15.64
C ASP A 68 -20.38 -0.61 -16.44
N GLY A 69 -20.68 -1.73 -15.78
CA GLY A 69 -21.39 -2.87 -16.36
C GLY A 69 -20.57 -3.76 -17.30
N LYS A 70 -19.27 -3.50 -17.49
CA LYS A 70 -18.37 -4.36 -18.27
C LYS A 70 -17.60 -5.29 -17.34
N VAL A 71 -17.58 -6.58 -17.66
CA VAL A 71 -16.73 -7.56 -16.97
C VAL A 71 -15.32 -7.48 -17.54
N LEU A 72 -14.35 -7.24 -16.66
CA LEU A 72 -12.95 -6.98 -17.00
C LEU A 72 -12.03 -8.10 -16.52
N LEU A 73 -12.44 -8.81 -15.47
CA LEU A 73 -11.77 -9.98 -14.92
C LEU A 73 -12.84 -10.90 -14.34
N ASP A 74 -12.82 -12.17 -14.71
CA ASP A 74 -13.68 -13.23 -14.16
C ASP A 74 -12.93 -14.58 -14.23
N GLU A 75 -11.91 -14.70 -13.38
CA GLU A 75 -10.97 -15.81 -13.42
C GLU A 75 -10.28 -16.02 -12.06
N THR A 76 -9.38 -17.01 -12.00
CA THR A 76 -8.49 -17.17 -10.83
C THR A 76 -7.48 -16.04 -10.80
N CYS A 77 -7.42 -15.29 -9.71
CA CYS A 77 -6.48 -14.19 -9.54
C CYS A 77 -5.62 -14.36 -8.29
N LEU A 78 -4.54 -13.61 -8.21
CA LEU A 78 -3.77 -13.41 -7.00
C LEU A 78 -4.31 -12.21 -6.23
N VAL A 79 -4.47 -12.40 -4.93
CA VAL A 79 -4.89 -11.36 -3.98
C VAL A 79 -3.73 -11.10 -3.05
N TYR A 80 -3.26 -9.86 -3.03
CA TYR A 80 -2.16 -9.37 -2.21
C TYR A 80 -2.73 -8.52 -1.06
N PRO A 81 -2.97 -9.12 0.11
CA PRO A 81 -3.54 -8.39 1.25
C PRO A 81 -2.55 -7.36 1.82
N PHE A 82 -3.08 -6.24 2.31
CA PHE A 82 -2.29 -5.22 3.03
C PHE A 82 -2.21 -5.49 4.54
N GLY A 83 -3.03 -6.43 5.04
CA GLY A 83 -3.08 -6.82 6.46
C GLY A 83 -4.16 -6.11 7.28
N ASP A 84 -4.78 -5.08 6.73
CA ASP A 84 -5.88 -4.30 7.33
C ASP A 84 -7.26 -4.64 6.73
N GLY A 85 -7.32 -5.65 5.85
CA GLY A 85 -8.53 -6.02 5.09
C GLY A 85 -8.58 -5.41 3.69
N GLY A 86 -7.72 -4.42 3.39
CA GLY A 86 -7.45 -3.97 2.03
C GLY A 86 -6.56 -4.96 1.27
N TYR A 87 -6.57 -4.85 -0.07
CA TYR A 87 -5.79 -5.72 -0.94
C TYR A 87 -5.65 -5.17 -2.37
N THR A 88 -4.69 -5.72 -3.11
CA THR A 88 -4.64 -5.67 -4.58
C THR A 88 -5.12 -7.00 -5.15
N MET A 89 -5.86 -7.00 -6.25
CA MET A 89 -6.22 -8.20 -7.01
C MET A 89 -5.75 -8.12 -8.47
N ASN A 90 -5.16 -9.19 -9.00
CA ASN A 90 -4.74 -9.25 -10.41
C ASN A 90 -4.54 -10.70 -10.90
N ALA A 91 -4.66 -10.96 -12.20
CA ALA A 91 -4.64 -12.31 -12.77
C ALA A 91 -3.23 -12.88 -13.11
N TRP A 92 -2.15 -12.26 -12.64
CA TRP A 92 -0.78 -12.62 -13.04
C TRP A 92 0.20 -12.67 -11.86
N SER A 93 1.23 -13.50 -11.93
CA SER A 93 2.24 -13.63 -10.87
C SER A 93 3.50 -12.79 -11.08
N GLU A 94 3.86 -12.52 -12.33
CA GLU A 94 5.11 -11.83 -12.69
C GLU A 94 4.87 -10.96 -13.92
N GLY A 95 5.14 -9.66 -13.80
CA GLY A 95 4.94 -8.69 -14.88
C GLY A 95 3.48 -8.55 -15.31
N LYS A 96 3.01 -7.32 -15.51
CA LYS A 96 1.64 -7.09 -15.98
C LYS A 96 1.52 -7.50 -17.46
N PRO A 97 0.64 -8.46 -17.83
CA PRO A 97 0.36 -8.76 -19.22
C PRO A 97 -0.27 -7.56 -19.92
N LYS A 98 -0.07 -7.46 -21.24
CA LYS A 98 -0.82 -6.48 -22.05
C LYS A 98 -2.32 -6.73 -21.94
N ASN A 99 -3.10 -5.67 -22.06
CA ASN A 99 -4.56 -5.73 -22.01
C ASN A 99 -5.11 -6.41 -20.74
N SER A 100 -4.53 -6.15 -19.57
CA SER A 100 -4.98 -6.75 -18.30
C SER A 100 -5.43 -5.72 -17.28
N HIS A 101 -6.46 -6.06 -16.52
CA HIS A 101 -7.01 -5.20 -15.47
C HIS A 101 -6.69 -5.70 -14.07
N PHE A 102 -6.59 -4.74 -13.14
CA PHE A 102 -6.43 -5.00 -11.72
C PHE A 102 -7.10 -3.90 -10.91
N ALA A 103 -7.40 -4.21 -9.66
CA ALA A 103 -8.03 -3.29 -8.72
C ALA A 103 -7.31 -3.29 -7.38
N VAL A 104 -7.36 -2.14 -6.71
CA VAL A 104 -6.88 -1.92 -5.35
C VAL A 104 -8.07 -1.52 -4.50
N VAL A 105 -8.19 -2.15 -3.34
CA VAL A 105 -9.22 -1.86 -2.34
C VAL A 105 -8.52 -1.48 -1.05
N VAL A 106 -8.79 -0.28 -0.53
CA VAL A 106 -8.23 0.21 0.73
C VAL A 106 -9.34 0.35 1.75
N LEU A 107 -9.30 -0.46 2.81
CA LEU A 107 -10.31 -0.43 3.87
C LEU A 107 -10.24 0.91 4.63
N MET A 108 -11.39 1.50 4.87
CA MET A 108 -11.55 2.72 5.66
C MET A 108 -12.06 2.37 7.07
N ALA A 109 -11.82 3.27 8.02
CA ALA A 109 -12.16 3.06 9.44
C ALA A 109 -13.66 2.86 9.70
N ASP A 110 -14.54 3.31 8.79
CA ASP A 110 -15.99 3.15 8.88
C ASP A 110 -16.50 1.82 8.29
N GLY A 111 -15.59 0.92 7.90
CA GLY A 111 -15.89 -0.38 7.31
C GLY A 111 -16.27 -0.35 5.82
N SER A 112 -16.26 0.82 5.16
CA SER A 112 -16.21 0.87 3.69
C SER A 112 -14.79 0.77 3.17
N ALA A 113 -14.61 0.81 1.85
CA ALA A 113 -13.31 0.93 1.23
C ALA A 113 -13.30 2.01 0.15
N ASP A 114 -12.14 2.64 -0.09
CA ASP A 114 -11.91 3.40 -1.33
C ASP A 114 -11.28 2.44 -2.36
N ALA A 115 -11.85 2.42 -3.56
CA ALA A 115 -11.43 1.50 -4.61
C ALA A 115 -10.85 2.26 -5.81
N THR A 116 -9.74 1.73 -6.34
CA THR A 116 -9.13 2.22 -7.57
C THR A 116 -8.79 1.07 -8.51
N TRP A 117 -8.60 1.39 -9.79
CA TRP A 117 -8.27 0.44 -10.85
C TRP A 117 -7.45 1.12 -11.93
N ASN A 118 -6.98 0.35 -12.91
CA ASN A 118 -6.08 0.87 -13.93
C ASN A 118 -6.75 1.54 -15.14
N ALA A 119 -8.08 1.40 -15.31
CA ALA A 119 -8.88 1.94 -16.42
C ALA A 119 -8.41 1.59 -17.83
N ASP A 120 -7.23 2.06 -18.23
CA ASP A 120 -6.48 1.56 -19.37
C ASP A 120 -5.83 0.20 -19.01
N PRO A 121 -6.14 -0.88 -19.75
CA PRO A 121 -5.57 -2.19 -19.47
C PRO A 121 -4.07 -2.30 -19.76
N ASP A 122 -3.42 -1.27 -20.31
CA ASP A 122 -1.97 -1.18 -20.46
C ASP A 122 -1.29 -0.34 -19.35
N ASP A 123 -2.06 0.34 -18.47
CA ASP A 123 -1.49 1.12 -17.36
C ASP A 123 -0.93 0.26 -16.22
N ASP A 124 0.25 0.62 -15.71
CA ASP A 124 0.92 -0.11 -14.61
C ASP A 124 0.44 0.32 -13.21
N LYS A 125 -0.52 1.23 -13.12
CA LYS A 125 -1.01 1.77 -11.84
C LYS A 125 -2.53 1.78 -11.78
N ALA A 126 -3.06 1.50 -10.59
CA ALA A 126 -4.48 1.66 -10.30
C ALA A 126 -4.79 3.11 -9.88
N GLY A 127 -4.64 4.06 -10.81
CA GLY A 127 -4.82 5.49 -10.56
C GLY A 127 -6.26 5.98 -10.62
N ASP A 128 -7.12 5.28 -11.36
CA ASP A 128 -8.49 5.71 -11.61
C ASP A 128 -9.41 5.33 -10.45
N ARG A 129 -10.23 6.29 -10.01
CA ARG A 129 -11.12 6.10 -8.86
C ARG A 129 -12.41 5.40 -9.26
N LEU A 130 -12.70 4.28 -8.60
CA LEU A 130 -14.04 3.67 -8.57
C LEU A 130 -14.91 4.29 -7.48
N GLY A 131 -14.27 4.97 -6.51
CA GLY A 131 -14.89 5.66 -5.39
C GLY A 131 -15.13 4.73 -4.20
N THR A 132 -15.91 5.22 -3.24
CA THR A 132 -16.26 4.45 -2.05
C THR A 132 -17.17 3.28 -2.39
N VAL A 133 -16.84 2.11 -1.86
CA VAL A 133 -17.56 0.85 -2.02
C VAL A 133 -17.93 0.27 -0.66
N ARG A 134 -19.05 -0.46 -0.60
CA ARG A 134 -19.52 -1.16 0.60
C ARG A 134 -19.44 -2.67 0.40
N LEU A 135 -19.16 -3.40 1.46
CA LEU A 135 -19.10 -4.85 1.41
C LEU A 135 -20.54 -5.41 1.37
N ASP A 136 -20.81 -6.26 0.38
CA ASP A 136 -22.03 -7.03 0.22
C ASP A 136 -21.64 -8.47 -0.14
N GLY A 137 -21.79 -9.39 0.83
CA GLY A 137 -21.22 -10.73 0.76
C GLY A 137 -19.70 -10.68 0.57
N ASP A 138 -19.21 -11.36 -0.47
CA ASP A 138 -17.78 -11.42 -0.81
C ASP A 138 -17.34 -10.30 -1.77
N CYS A 139 -18.19 -9.29 -1.99
CA CYS A 139 -17.98 -8.26 -3.01
C CYS A 139 -18.00 -6.86 -2.40
N TRP A 140 -17.05 -6.03 -2.80
CA TRP A 140 -17.15 -4.58 -2.66
C TRP A 140 -17.94 -4.01 -3.82
N ILE A 141 -19.01 -3.27 -3.52
CA ILE A 141 -19.95 -2.77 -4.52
C ILE A 141 -20.25 -1.28 -4.36
N ASN A 142 -20.51 -0.63 -5.49
CA ASN A 142 -21.23 0.63 -5.61
C ASN A 142 -21.95 0.68 -6.98
N ASP A 143 -22.49 1.83 -7.37
CA ASP A 143 -23.23 1.97 -8.63
C ASP A 143 -22.39 1.71 -9.89
N ARG A 144 -21.06 1.87 -9.82
CA ARG A 144 -20.15 1.65 -10.95
C ARG A 144 -19.45 0.31 -10.90
N ALA A 145 -19.08 -0.14 -9.72
CA ALA A 145 -18.11 -1.19 -9.52
C ALA A 145 -18.68 -2.38 -8.74
N ARG A 146 -18.26 -3.57 -9.15
CA ARG A 146 -18.37 -4.79 -8.35
C ARG A 146 -17.03 -5.51 -8.38
N ILE A 147 -16.47 -5.72 -7.19
CA ILE A 147 -15.12 -6.24 -6.97
C ILE A 147 -15.23 -7.40 -5.98
N CYS A 148 -15.08 -8.64 -6.43
CA CYS A 148 -15.29 -9.82 -5.58
C CYS A 148 -14.03 -10.67 -5.44
N VAL A 149 -13.84 -11.25 -4.26
CA VAL A 149 -12.79 -12.22 -3.95
C VAL A 149 -13.41 -13.39 -3.18
N ARG A 150 -13.34 -14.61 -3.72
CA ARG A 150 -13.91 -15.84 -3.13
C ARG A 150 -12.86 -16.91 -2.97
#